data_AF-A0A931P4Z7-F1
#
_entry.id   AF-A0A931P4Z7-F1
#
_cell.length_a   1.000
_cell.length_b   1.000
_cell.length_c   1.000
_cell.angle_alpha   90.00
_cell.angle_beta   90.00
_cell.angle_gamma   90.00
#
_symmetry.space_group_name_H-M   'P 1'
#
loop_
_entity.id
_entity.type
_entity.pdbx_description
1 polymer ?
#
loop_
_entity_poly.entity_id
_entity_poly.type
_entity_poly.pdbx_seq_one_letter_code
_entity_poly.pdbx_strand_id
1 'polypeptide(L)'
;MISFVTNPESGELFIHADLVGLAELERLFGALKKGVAQDDCPHTHYFGPAWGGDELAESMLEQERDTGCKTIHHVKVYGWTEVWARKHGLKGGDTAT
;
A
#
# COMPACT_ATOMS: atom_id res chain seq x y z
N MET A 1 14.87 -1.99 1.95
CA MET A 1 14.05 -3.05 1.37
C MET A 1 12.70 -3.11 2.07
N ILE A 2 11.62 -3.31 1.32
CA ILE A 2 10.23 -3.36 1.81
C ILE A 2 9.63 -4.70 1.39
N SER A 3 8.88 -5.39 2.24
CA SER A 3 7.97 -6.47 1.81
C SER A 3 6.60 -6.33 2.44
N PHE A 4 5.59 -6.77 1.70
CA PHE A 4 4.20 -6.80 2.15
C PHE A 4 3.76 -8.26 2.20
N VAL A 5 3.22 -8.68 3.34
CA VAL A 5 2.79 -10.06 3.57
C VAL A 5 1.36 -10.03 4.08
N THR A 6 0.48 -10.85 3.52
CA THR A 6 -0.90 -10.97 3.99
C THR A 6 -1.17 -12.33 4.60
N ASN A 7 -1.90 -12.35 5.70
CA ASN A 7 -2.56 -13.54 6.18
C ASN A 7 -3.99 -13.55 5.61
N PRO A 8 -4.31 -14.40 4.61
CA PRO A 8 -5.62 -14.41 3.98
C PRO A 8 -6.74 -14.91 4.91
N GLU A 9 -6.41 -15.68 5.95
CA GLU A 9 -7.40 -16.19 6.90
C GLU A 9 -7.81 -15.12 7.93
N SER A 10 -6.84 -14.38 8.49
CA SER A 10 -7.12 -13.32 9.46
C SER A 10 -7.44 -11.97 8.82
N GLY A 11 -7.08 -11.78 7.54
CA GLY A 11 -7.18 -10.50 6.85
C GLY A 11 -6.10 -9.50 7.25
N GLU A 12 -5.04 -9.94 7.94
CA GLU A 12 -3.94 -9.07 8.35
C GLU A 12 -2.98 -8.76 7.21
N LEU A 13 -2.35 -7.59 7.31
CA LEU A 13 -1.23 -7.15 6.47
C LEU A 13 -0.03 -6.83 7.37
N PHE A 14 1.08 -7.51 7.11
CA PHE A 14 2.38 -7.21 7.69
C PHE A 14 3.19 -6.39 6.69
N ILE A 15 3.82 -5.32 7.18
CA ILE A 15 4.74 -4.48 6.40
C ILE A 15 6.10 -4.60 7.05
N HIS A 16 7.02 -5.26 6.36
CA HIS A 16 8.41 -5.38 6.78
C HIS A 16 9.24 -4.34 6.05
N ALA A 17 10.04 -3.56 6.77
CA ALA A 17 10.93 -2.60 6.16
C ALA A 17 12.20 -2.43 7.00
N ASP A 18 13.33 -2.38 6.31
CA ASP A 18 14.57 -1.84 6.89
C ASP A 18 14.57 -0.30 6.82
N LEU A 19 15.66 0.35 7.26
CA LEU A 19 15.80 1.80 7.23
C LEU A 19 15.63 2.40 5.82
N VAL A 20 16.16 1.76 4.79
CA VAL A 20 16.03 2.22 3.39
C VAL A 20 14.58 2.07 2.93
N GLY A 21 13.93 0.98 3.30
CA GLY A 21 12.51 0.76 2.99
C GLY A 21 11.59 1.77 3.68
N LEU A 22 11.85 2.09 4.94
CA LEU A 22 11.10 3.12 5.67
C LEU A 22 11.25 4.50 5.01
N ALA A 23 12.48 4.88 4.64
CA ALA A 23 12.72 6.14 3.92
C ALA A 23 11.99 6.19 2.57
N GLU A 24 11.90 5.06 1.85
CA GLU A 24 11.17 4.99 0.59
C GLU A 24 9.65 5.09 0.76
N LEU A 25 9.10 4.51 1.84
CA LEU A 25 7.70 4.69 2.21
C LEU A 25 7.41 6.16 2.58
N GLU A 26 8.28 6.81 3.34
CA GLU A 26 8.15 8.24 3.66
C GLU A 26 8.13 9.09 2.39
N ARG A 27 9.04 8.81 1.44
CA ARG A 27 9.11 9.50 0.15
C ARG A 27 7.83 9.32 -0.66
N LEU A 28 7.31 8.09 -0.74
CA LEU A 28 6.05 7.76 -1.42
C LEU A 28 4.88 8.53 -0.82
N PHE A 29 4.71 8.47 0.50
CA PHE A 29 3.59 9.16 1.16
C PHE A 29 3.72 10.67 1.05
N GLY A 30 4.95 11.20 1.11
CA GLY A 30 5.23 12.61 0.87
C GLY A 30 4.81 13.07 -0.53
N ALA A 31 5.12 12.28 -1.57
CA ALA A 31 4.73 12.57 -2.95
C ALA A 31 3.21 12.53 -3.14
N LEU A 32 2.53 11.50 -2.63
CA LEU A 32 1.06 11.39 -2.69
C LEU A 32 0.39 12.56 -1.97
N LYS A 33 0.86 12.90 -0.76
CA LYS A 33 0.36 14.03 0.02
C LYS A 33 0.49 15.35 -0.73
N LYS A 34 1.62 15.58 -1.40
CA LYS A 34 1.83 16.78 -2.22
C LYS A 34 0.84 16.86 -3.38
N GLY A 35 0.60 15.76 -4.10
CA GLY A 35 -0.38 15.72 -5.19
C GLY A 35 -1.80 15.98 -4.68
N VAL A 36 -2.22 15.31 -3.61
CA VAL A 36 -3.55 15.55 -3.00
C VAL A 36 -3.73 16.99 -2.54
N ALA A 37 -2.68 17.62 -1.99
CA ALA A 37 -2.73 19.03 -1.59
C ALA A 37 -2.85 20.01 -2.79
N GLN A 38 -2.60 19.53 -4.00
CA GLN A 38 -2.74 20.27 -5.26
C GLN A 38 -4.03 19.91 -6.01
N ASP A 39 -5.00 19.31 -5.31
CA ASP A 39 -6.28 18.81 -5.84
C ASP A 39 -6.14 17.71 -6.90
N ASP A 40 -5.01 16.99 -6.90
CA ASP A 40 -4.76 15.81 -7.72
C ASP A 40 -5.12 14.51 -6.97
N CYS A 41 -5.30 13.41 -7.71
CA CYS A 41 -5.57 12.08 -7.17
C CYS A 41 -4.51 11.07 -7.66
N PRO A 42 -3.25 11.24 -7.21
CA PRO A 42 -2.14 10.43 -7.69
C PRO A 42 -2.25 8.98 -7.19
N HIS A 43 -1.62 8.07 -7.91
CA HIS A 43 -1.40 6.72 -7.44
C HIS A 43 -0.02 6.24 -7.85
N THR A 44 0.49 5.25 -7.13
CA THR A 44 1.77 4.61 -7.45
C THR A 44 1.67 3.11 -7.30
N HIS A 45 2.63 2.42 -7.90
CA HIS A 45 2.72 0.98 -7.96
C HIS A 45 4.10 0.57 -7.46
N TYR A 46 4.15 -0.45 -6.61
CA TYR A 46 5.37 -1.16 -6.29
C TYR A 46 5.21 -2.62 -6.70
N PHE A 47 6.24 -3.18 -7.31
CA PHE A 47 6.25 -4.54 -7.80
C PHE A 47 7.40 -5.33 -7.16
N GLY A 48 7.17 -6.62 -6.96
CA GLY A 48 8.22 -7.55 -6.59
C GLY A 48 8.90 -8.17 -7.82
N PRO A 49 10.05 -8.85 -7.63
CA PRO A 49 10.78 -9.56 -8.69
C PRO A 49 9.92 -10.48 -9.55
N ALA A 50 8.99 -11.24 -8.95
CA ALA A 50 8.12 -12.14 -9.70
C ALA A 50 7.21 -11.41 -10.71
N TRP A 51 6.99 -10.11 -10.52
CA TRP A 51 6.17 -9.25 -11.37
C TRP A 51 7.01 -8.18 -12.10
N GLY A 52 8.34 -8.35 -12.13
CA GLY A 52 9.25 -7.51 -12.91
C GLY A 52 9.63 -6.18 -12.26
N GLY A 53 9.41 -6.01 -10.95
CA GLY A 53 9.91 -4.86 -10.20
C GLY A 53 10.98 -5.22 -9.16
N ASP A 54 11.54 -4.20 -8.54
CA ASP A 54 12.57 -4.31 -7.50
C ASP A 54 12.23 -3.51 -6.24
N GLU A 55 11.06 -2.86 -6.20
CA GLU A 55 10.64 -2.03 -5.08
C GLU A 55 10.19 -2.87 -3.88
N LEU A 56 9.67 -4.08 -4.12
CA LEU A 56 9.25 -5.03 -3.11
C LEU A 56 10.17 -6.25 -3.06
N ALA A 57 10.54 -6.66 -1.86
CA ALA A 57 11.12 -7.96 -1.61
C ALA A 57 10.06 -9.04 -1.41
N GLU A 58 10.48 -10.28 -1.65
CA GLU A 58 9.65 -11.48 -1.49
C GLU A 58 10.00 -12.24 -0.20
N SER A 59 10.62 -11.55 0.75
CA SER A 59 10.92 -12.07 2.08
C SER A 59 9.71 -11.94 3.02
N MET A 60 9.56 -12.94 3.89
CA MET A 60 8.62 -12.97 5.01
C MET A 60 9.31 -13.68 6.19
N LEU A 61 8.79 -13.52 7.40
CA LEU A 61 9.28 -14.27 8.56
C LEU A 61 8.92 -15.76 8.42
N GLU A 62 9.72 -16.64 9.03
CA GLU A 62 9.47 -18.10 8.98
C GLU A 62 8.09 -18.46 9.56
N GLN A 63 7.72 -17.85 10.70
CA GLN A 63 6.42 -18.06 11.34
C GLN A 63 5.24 -17.61 10.47
N GLU A 64 5.41 -16.58 9.64
CA GLU A 64 4.38 -16.12 8.69
C GLU A 64 4.18 -17.18 7.60
N ARG A 65 5.27 -17.77 7.12
CA ARG A 65 5.22 -18.88 6.16
C ARG A 65 4.48 -20.09 6.73
N ASP A 66 4.78 -20.44 7.98
CA ASP A 66 4.19 -21.59 8.66
C ASP A 66 2.69 -21.43 8.94
N THR A 67 2.25 -20.18 9.10
CA THR A 67 0.83 -19.82 9.29
C THR A 67 0.09 -19.59 7.97
N GLY A 68 0.73 -19.89 6.82
CA GLY A 68 0.08 -19.83 5.51
C GLY A 68 0.03 -18.43 4.88
N CYS A 69 0.73 -17.45 5.44
CA CYS A 69 0.80 -16.11 4.87
C CYS A 69 1.40 -16.11 3.46
N LYS A 70 1.09 -15.07 2.69
CA LYS A 70 1.52 -14.88 1.30
C LYS A 70 2.20 -13.52 1.12
N THR A 71 3.32 -13.50 0.40
CA THR A 71 3.92 -12.24 -0.09
C THR A 71 3.02 -11.59 -1.12
N ILE A 72 2.92 -10.27 -1.05
CA ILE A 72 2.21 -9.43 -2.03
C ILE A 72 3.23 -8.94 -3.06
N HIS A 73 3.04 -9.30 -4.33
CA HIS A 73 3.95 -8.92 -5.42
C HIS A 73 3.56 -7.61 -6.12
N HIS A 74 2.40 -7.04 -5.79
CA HIS A 74 1.95 -5.76 -6.32
C HIS A 74 1.17 -4.96 -5.28
N VAL A 75 1.70 -3.81 -4.91
CA VAL A 75 1.04 -2.85 -4.04
C VAL A 75 0.68 -1.62 -4.85
N LYS A 76 -0.58 -1.22 -4.79
CA LYS A 76 -1.05 0.07 -5.32
C LYS A 76 -1.40 0.98 -4.17
N VAL A 77 -0.82 2.18 -4.16
CA VAL A 77 -1.12 3.20 -3.14
C VAL A 77 -1.75 4.40 -3.84
N TYR A 78 -2.91 4.82 -3.34
CA TYR A 78 -3.71 5.90 -3.91
C TYR A 78 -3.77 7.07 -2.93
N GLY A 79 -3.60 8.28 -3.45
CA GLY A 79 -3.99 9.52 -2.79
C GLY A 79 -5.25 10.06 -3.45
N TRP A 80 -6.23 10.48 -2.66
CA TRP A 80 -7.45 11.08 -3.18
C TRP A 80 -7.86 12.32 -2.39
N THR A 81 -8.47 13.27 -3.09
CA THR A 81 -9.12 14.42 -2.48
C THR A 81 -10.45 14.01 -1.87
N GLU A 82 -11.04 14.89 -1.04
CA GLU A 82 -12.34 14.61 -0.44
C GLU A 82 -13.47 14.52 -1.48
N VAL A 83 -13.44 15.39 -2.49
CA VAL A 83 -14.43 15.37 -3.59
C VAL A 83 -14.36 14.06 -4.36
N TRP A 84 -13.15 13.61 -4.69
CA TRP A 84 -12.94 12.34 -5.37
C TRP A 84 -13.42 11.16 -4.52
N ALA A 85 -13.03 11.13 -3.24
CA ALA A 85 -13.45 10.08 -2.32
C ALA A 85 -14.98 9.96 -2.21
N ARG A 86 -15.71 11.09 -2.12
CA ARG A 86 -17.19 11.09 -2.08
C ARG A 86 -17.79 10.61 -3.39
N LYS A 87 -17.30 11.09 -4.53
CA LYS A 87 -17.78 10.67 -5.87
C LYS A 87 -17.65 9.15 -6.08
N HIS A 88 -16.61 8.54 -5.49
CA HIS A 88 -16.30 7.13 -5.64
C HIS A 88 -16.73 6.27 -4.42
N GLY A 89 -17.48 6.83 -3.48
CA GLY A 89 -18.02 6.08 -2.33
C GLY A 89 -16.97 5.62 -1.32
N LEU A 90 -15.77 6.19 -1.32
CA LEU A 90 -14.69 5.89 -0.37
C LEU A 90 -14.80 6.70 0.94
N LYS A 91 -15.58 7.77 0.92
CA LYS A 91 -16.07 8.45 2.13
C LYS A 91 -17.58 8.54 2.02
N GLY A 92 -18.28 8.02 3.03
CA GLY A 92 -19.74 8.05 3.08
C GLY A 92 -20.27 9.47 2.95
N GLY A 93 -21.29 9.63 2.11
CA GLY A 93 -22.34 10.60 2.37
C GLY A 93 -23.49 9.82 3.00
N ASP A 94 -23.87 10.20 4.22
CA ASP A 94 -25.22 9.97 4.69
C ASP A 94 -26.19 10.38 3.57
N THR A 95 -26.98 9.43 3.08
CA THR A 95 -28.20 9.79 2.38
C THR A 95 -29.28 10.09 3.43
N ALA A 96 -29.42 11.39 3.71
CA ALA A 96 -30.63 12.14 4.03
C ALA A 96 -31.32 11.97 5.40
N THR A 97 -31.51 13.13 6.05
CA THR A 97 -32.69 13.50 6.85
C THR A 97 -34.00 13.15 6.17
#